data_AF-A0A9W5Y150-F1
#
_entry.id   AF-A0A9W5Y150-F1
#
_cell.length_a   1.000
_cell.length_b   1.000
_cell.length_c   1.000
_cell.angle_alpha   90.00
_cell.angle_beta   90.00
_cell.angle_gamma   90.00
#
_symmetry.space_group_name_H-M   'P 1'
#
loop_
_entity.id
_entity.type
_entity.pdbx_description
1 polymer ?
#
loop_
_entity_poly.entity_id
_entity_poly.type
_entity_poly.pdbx_seq_one_letter_code
_entity_poly.pdbx_strand_id
1 'polypeptide(L)' 'MIDNGEEFLSMHPTQRKWINKCSMCHHRGYKPNILEQLYPYPPTETRNLRCYFKPLALNNDGICDDCNKLLKQKQNETY' A
#
# COMPACT_ATOMS: atom_id res chain seq x y z
N MET A 1 -21.09 2.15 -0.56
CA MET A 1 -20.24 2.85 0.41
C MET A 1 -19.19 3.58 -0.40
N ILE A 2 -19.13 4.91 -0.29
CA ILE A 2 -18.12 5.70 -1.00
C ILE A 2 -16.78 5.35 -0.37
N ASP A 3 -15.89 4.74 -1.13
CA ASP A 3 -14.53 4.48 -0.69
C ASP A 3 -13.82 5.83 -0.63
N ASN A 4 -13.79 6.44 0.56
CA ASN A 4 -13.18 7.75 0.79
C ASN A 4 -11.73 7.81 0.27
N GLY A 5 -11.06 6.66 0.14
CA GLY A 5 -9.76 6.54 -0.49
C GLY A 5 -9.80 6.75 -2.01
N GLU A 6 -10.73 6.12 -2.73
CA GLU A 6 -10.87 6.29 -4.19
C GLU A 6 -11.28 7.71 -4.59
N GLU A 7 -12.13 8.37 -3.82
CA GLU A 7 -12.49 9.78 -4.04
C GLU A 7 -11.28 10.69 -3.84
N PHE A 8 -10.52 10.47 -2.77
CA PHE A 8 -9.27 11.19 -2.51
C PHE A 8 -8.24 11.00 -3.64
N LEU A 9 -8.10 9.77 -4.16
CA LEU A 9 -7.21 9.50 -5.30
C LEU A 9 -7.71 10.12 -6.61
N SER A 10 -9.02 10.32 -6.77
CA SER A 10 -9.60 11.01 -7.92
C SER A 10 -9.31 12.50 -7.88
N MET A 11 -9.32 13.10 -6.69
CA MET A 11 -8.93 14.51 -6.49
C MET A 11 -7.41 14.71 -6.59
N HIS A 12 -6.62 13.72 -6.17
CA HIS A 12 -5.15 13.76 -6.16
C HIS A 12 -4.53 12.64 -7.00
N PRO A 13 -4.64 12.68 -8.34
CA PRO A 13 -4.15 11.61 -9.22
C PRO A 13 -2.63 11.41 -9.11
N THR A 14 -1.88 12.46 -8.76
CA THR A 14 -0.44 12.40 -8.50
C THR A 14 -0.08 11.51 -7.32
N GLN A 15 -1.00 11.27 -6.39
CA GLN A 15 -0.77 10.42 -5.23
C GLN A 15 -1.00 8.94 -5.52
N ARG A 16 -1.66 8.61 -6.64
CA ARG A 16 -1.90 7.23 -7.07
C ARG A 16 -0.61 6.43 -7.28
N LYS A 17 0.48 7.10 -7.68
CA LYS A 17 1.82 6.49 -7.83
C LYS A 17 2.40 5.95 -6.51
N TRP A 18 1.88 6.43 -5.39
CA TRP A 18 2.27 6.04 -4.04
C TRP A 18 1.38 4.95 -3.44
N ILE A 19 0.31 4.56 -4.14
CA ILE A 19 -0.56 3.46 -3.72
C ILE A 19 -0.04 2.16 -4.31
N ASN A 20 0.22 1.21 -3.42
CA ASN A 20 0.44 -0.18 -3.70
C ASN A 20 -0.89 -0.93 -3.73
N LYS A 21 -0.99 -1.90 -4.65
CA LYS A 21 -2.09 -2.86 -4.70
C LYS A 21 -1.48 -4.26 -4.71
N CYS A 22 -1.89 -5.10 -3.77
CA CYS A 22 -1.45 -6.48 -3.75
C CYS A 22 -2.06 -7.25 -4.93
N SER A 23 -1.26 -8.00 -5.67
CA SER A 23 -1.75 -8.82 -6.79
C SER A 23 -2.60 -10.00 -6.33
N MET A 24 -2.41 -10.50 -5.10
CA MET A 24 -3.11 -11.68 -4.56
C MET A 24 -4.44 -11.33 -3.89
N CYS A 25 -4.42 -10.42 -2.91
CA CYS A 25 -5.64 -10.06 -2.16
C CYS A 25 -6.32 -8.79 -2.68
N HIS A 26 -5.75 -8.13 -3.69
CA HIS A 26 -6.23 -6.85 -4.25
C HIS A 26 -6.36 -5.70 -3.26
N HIS A 27 -5.89 -5.87 -2.03
CA HIS A 27 -5.86 -4.84 -1.01
C HIS A 27 -4.96 -3.69 -1.44
N ARG A 28 -5.41 -2.46 -1.15
CA ARG A 28 -4.73 -1.22 -1.54
C ARG A 28 -4.21 -0.52 -0.29
N GLY A 29 -3.01 0.03 -0.38
CA GLY A 29 -2.42 0.81 0.71
C GLY A 29 -1.22 1.60 0.22
N TYR A 30 -0.71 2.52 1.02
CA TYR A 30 0.39 3.39 0.57
C TYR A 30 1.76 2.74 0.72
N LYS A 31 2.71 3.13 -0.14
CA LYS A 31 4.12 2.75 -0.07
C LYS A 31 4.78 3.37 1.18
N PRO A 32 5.23 2.58 2.17
CA PRO A 32 5.81 3.13 3.40
C PRO A 32 7.12 3.92 3.16
N ASN A 33 7.87 3.56 2.12
CA ASN A 33 9.14 4.22 1.74
C ASN A 33 8.98 5.71 1.36
N ILE A 34 7.76 6.14 0.96
CA ILE A 34 7.53 7.57 0.64
C ILE A 34 7.82 8.50 1.82
N LEU A 35 7.63 8.00 3.05
CA LEU A 35 7.79 8.80 4.26
C LEU A 35 9.25 9.15 4.53
N GLU A 36 10.17 8.29 4.09
CA GLU A 36 11.61 8.55 4.18
C GLU A 36 12.05 9.57 3.13
N GLN A 37 11.47 9.52 1.92
CA GLN A 37 11.79 10.47 0.85
C GLN A 37 11.27 11.90 1.10
N LEU A 38 10.34 12.07 2.04
CA LEU A 38 9.70 13.36 2.33
C LEU A 38 10.15 13.97 3.66
N TYR A 39 11.19 13.41 4.29
CA TYR A 39 11.82 14.02 5.46
C TYR A 39 12.67 15.23 5.03
N PRO A 40 12.67 16.36 5.77
CA PRO A 40 12.04 16.60 7.07
C PRO A 40 10.62 17.18 7.05
N TYR A 41 10.07 17.53 5.88
CA TYR A 41 8.74 18.13 5.75
C TYR A 41 7.81 17.26 4.92
N PRO A 42 7.12 16.28 5.52
CA PRO A 42 6.11 15.53 4.79
C PRO A 42 4.99 16.49 4.36
N PRO A 43 4.70 16.62 3.06
CA PRO A 43 3.59 17.43 2.59
C PRO A 43 2.28 16.98 3.23
N THR A 44 1.35 17.91 3.42
CA THR A 44 0.01 17.65 3.99
C THR A 44 -0.69 16.49 3.27
N GLU A 45 -0.43 16.36 1.97
CA GLU A 45 -0.85 15.25 1.11
C GLU A 45 -0.48 13.87 1.67
N THR A 46 0.76 13.66 2.10
CA THR A 46 1.18 12.40 2.74
C THR A 46 0.52 12.14 4.08
N ARG A 47 0.20 13.19 4.83
CA ARG A 47 -0.50 13.06 6.11
C ARG A 47 -1.94 12.58 5.87
N ASN A 48 -2.62 13.16 4.89
CA ASN A 48 -3.97 12.76 4.50
C ASN A 48 -4.01 11.33 3.97
N LEU A 49 -3.02 10.93 3.16
CA LEU A 49 -2.87 9.56 2.66
C LEU A 49 -2.86 8.53 3.80
N ARG A 50 -2.20 8.82 4.93
CA ARG A 50 -2.19 7.94 6.12
C ARG A 50 -3.56 7.83 6.82
N CYS A 51 -4.45 8.81 6.64
CA CYS A 51 -5.81 8.75 7.20
C CYS A 51 -6.72 7.84 6.38
N TYR A 52 -6.55 7.78 5.06
CA TYR A 52 -7.40 6.99 4.17
C TYR A 52 -6.85 5.60 3.85
N PHE A 53 -5.54 5.46 3.74
CA PHE A 53 -4.87 4.22 3.35
C PHE A 53 -3.95 3.73 4.44
N LYS A 54 -3.90 2.41 4.65
CA LYS A 54 -2.89 1.77 5.52
C LYS A 54 -1.57 1.58 4.77
N PRO A 55 -0.42 1.54 5.48
CA PRO A 55 0.85 1.19 4.84
C PRO A 55 0.76 -0.22 4.26
N LEU A 56 1.18 -0.38 3.02
CA LEU A 56 1.22 -1.67 2.33
C LEU A 56 2.59 -1.84 1.68
N ALA A 57 3.48 -2.52 2.38
CA ALA A 57 4.72 -3.01 1.80
C ALA A 57 4.40 -4.17 0.85
N LEU A 58 4.89 -4.08 -0.38
CA LEU A 58 4.85 -5.16 -1.35
C LEU A 58 6.27 -5.67 -1.56
N ASN A 59 6.40 -6.98 -1.76
CA ASN A 59 7.64 -7.59 -2.22
C ASN A 59 7.85 -7.33 -3.73
N ASN A 60 8.98 -7.77 -4.28
CA ASN A 60 9.31 -7.61 -5.70
C ASN A 60 8.23 -8.19 -6.64
N ASP A 61 7.51 -9.22 -6.19
CA ASP A 61 6.39 -9.84 -6.93
C ASP A 61 5.05 -9.08 -6.81
N GLY A 62 5.01 -7.93 -6.14
CA GLY A 62 3.77 -7.16 -5.93
C GLY A 62 2.81 -7.79 -4.92
N ILE A 63 3.33 -8.63 -4.02
CA ILE A 63 2.56 -9.36 -3.01
C ILE A 63 2.81 -8.76 -1.62
N CYS A 64 1.75 -8.53 -0.84
CA CYS A 64 1.86 -8.02 0.52
C CYS A 64 2.43 -9.07 1.48
N ASP A 65 2.95 -8.61 2.63
CA ASP A 65 3.56 -9.48 3.63
C ASP A 65 2.62 -10.60 4.12
N ASP A 66 1.34 -10.30 4.34
CA ASP A 66 0.33 -11.29 4.74
C ASP A 66 0.18 -12.41 3.70
N CYS A 67 0.04 -12.05 2.42
CA CYS A 67 -0.05 -13.03 1.34
C CYS A 67 1.26 -13.81 1.16
N ASN A 68 2.41 -13.14 1.35
CA ASN A 68 3.71 -13.79 1.27
C ASN A 68 3.91 -14.83 2.38
N LYS A 69 3.44 -14.55 3.60
CA LYS A 69 3.43 -15.51 4.72
C LYS A 69 2.58 -16.74 4.40
N LEU A 70 1.38 -16.53 3.86
CA LEU A 70 0.49 -17.63 3.45
C LEU A 70 1.11 -18.49 2.34
N LEU A 71 1.77 -17.86 1.36
CA LEU A 71 2.48 -18.59 0.30
C LEU A 71 3.63 -19.44 0.86
N LYS A 72 4.44 -18.87 1.76
CA LYS A 72 5.55 -19.59 2.41
C LYS A 72 5.06 -20.75 3.27
N GLN A 73 3.94 -20.61 3.99
CA GLN A 73 3.37 -21.69 4.78
C GLN A 73 3.00 -22.89 3.89
N LYS A 74 2.28 -22.65 2.78
CA LYS A 74 1.91 -23.70 1.84
C LYS A 74 3.11 -24.43 1.21
N GLN A 75 4.22 -23.73 0.97
CA GLN A 75 5.43 -24.34 0.43
C GLN A 75 6.12 -25.28 1.44
N ASN A 76 5.99 -25.03 2.74
CA ASN A 76 6.59 -25.85 3.79
C ASN A 76 5.75 -27.09 4.15
N GLU A 77 4.48 -27.15 3.76
CA GLU A 77 3.58 -28.30 4.00
C GLU A 77 3.68 -29.38 2.91
N THR A 78 4.49 -29.17 1.87
CA THR A 78 4.64 -30.09 0.73
C THR A 78 5.96 -30.88 0.78
N TYR A 79 6.49 -31.17 1.97
CA TYR A 79 7.70 -31.99 2.16
C TYR A 79 7.50 -33.09 3.18
#